data_AF-A0A0Q1AU48-F1
#
_entry.id   AF-A0A0Q1AU48-F1
#
_cell.length_a   1.000
_cell.length_b   1.000
_cell.length_c   1.000
_cell.angle_alpha   90.00
_cell.angle_beta   90.00
_cell.angle_gamma   90.00
#
_symmetry.space_group_name_H-M   'P 1'
#
loop_
_entity.id
_entity.type
_entity.pdbx_description
1 polymer ?
#
loop_
_entity_poly.entity_id
_entity_poly.type
_entity_poly.pdbx_seq_one_letter_code
_entity_poly.pdbx_strand_id
1 'polypeptide(L)'
;MKKTNFQDISDLAAQLMGKGTLVAPVKEVAGFNFREISDAKQVDLNFYNTLMSPKSAFFPHTEDFVRYDKNKFVLDAQCVELNLKPVFLFGVRPCDAKSFEIMDIHFSGTGAVDPYWKKRREATTIFGYAFDPNTPADGADFYSTLNIGAADPEGSDIFMMKKGDELLLQAVTPKGETLLSSLSSLVDASKDDEKYFDDTIAAGHSFKTRFTCVDEKVIAKKLEDIFLKTEFWEKISDACLSCGACTFVCPTCYCFDICDETLFSKG
;
A
#
# COMPACT_ATOMS: atom_id res chain seq x y z
N MET A 1 -8.10 0.49 21.81
CA MET A 1 -8.76 1.07 20.63
C MET A 1 -9.01 2.55 20.87
N LYS A 2 -8.98 3.37 19.81
CA LYS A 2 -9.30 4.79 19.83
C LYS A 2 -10.40 5.09 18.81
N LYS A 3 -11.04 6.26 18.90
CA LYS A 3 -11.99 6.73 17.89
C LYS A 3 -11.97 8.25 17.73
N THR A 4 -12.52 8.71 16.61
CA THR A 4 -12.80 10.12 16.29
C THR A 4 -14.07 10.21 15.44
N ASN A 5 -14.66 11.40 15.30
CA ASN A 5 -15.71 11.57 14.29
C ASN A 5 -15.11 11.58 12.90
N PHE A 6 -15.85 11.04 11.94
CA PHE A 6 -15.45 10.99 10.54
C PHE A 6 -15.28 12.39 9.93
N GLN A 7 -16.02 13.39 10.43
CA GLN A 7 -15.85 14.79 10.00
C GLN A 7 -14.53 15.41 10.49
N ASP A 8 -13.94 14.86 11.57
CA ASP A 8 -12.73 15.36 12.21
C ASP A 8 -11.45 14.70 11.65
N ILE A 9 -11.56 13.95 10.54
CA ILE A 9 -10.40 13.30 9.87
C ILE A 9 -9.31 14.33 9.52
N SER A 10 -9.69 15.55 9.14
CA SER A 10 -8.70 16.60 8.83
C SER A 10 -7.85 17.00 10.04
N ASP A 11 -8.39 16.91 11.26
CA ASP A 11 -7.61 17.20 12.47
C ASP A 11 -6.60 16.08 12.76
N LEU A 12 -7.03 14.83 12.59
CA LEU A 12 -6.13 13.67 12.65
C LEU A 12 -5.02 13.77 11.59
N ALA A 13 -5.39 14.09 10.35
CA ALA A 13 -4.45 14.28 9.26
C ALA A 13 -3.43 15.38 9.57
N ALA A 14 -3.87 16.53 10.10
CA ALA A 14 -2.99 17.62 10.49
C ALA A 14 -2.00 17.21 11.59
N GLN A 15 -2.42 16.41 12.59
CA GLN A 15 -1.51 15.89 13.61
C GLN A 15 -0.45 14.95 13.03
N LEU A 16 -0.83 14.08 12.09
CA LEU A 16 0.11 13.18 11.40
C LEU A 16 1.10 13.97 10.53
N MET A 17 0.63 14.96 9.78
CA MET A 17 1.48 15.84 8.98
C MET A 17 2.48 16.64 9.83
N GLY A 18 2.13 16.96 11.08
CA GLY A 18 3.06 17.57 12.03
C GLY A 18 4.20 16.65 12.49
N LYS A 19 4.05 15.32 12.32
CA LYS A 19 5.03 14.30 12.72
C LYS A 19 5.82 13.73 11.54
N GLY A 20 5.38 13.94 10.30
CA GLY A 20 5.96 13.31 9.11
C GLY A 20 5.16 13.53 7.84
N THR A 21 5.48 12.77 6.80
CA THR A 21 4.78 12.80 5.51
C THR A 21 3.49 11.99 5.60
N LEU A 22 2.37 12.55 5.16
CA LEU A 22 1.09 11.84 5.07
C LEU A 22 0.77 11.54 3.61
N VAL A 23 0.62 10.25 3.31
CA VAL A 23 0.14 9.75 2.01
C VAL A 23 -1.27 9.23 2.21
N ALA A 24 -2.23 9.77 1.48
CA ALA A 24 -3.65 9.48 1.68
C ALA A 24 -4.42 9.41 0.34
N PRO A 25 -5.59 8.77 0.29
CA PRO A 25 -6.49 8.83 -0.84
C PRO A 25 -7.00 10.25 -1.03
N VAL A 26 -6.81 10.77 -2.24
CA VAL A 26 -7.29 12.06 -2.70
C VAL A 26 -8.20 11.84 -3.91
N LYS A 27 -9.31 12.58 -3.94
CA LYS A 27 -10.22 12.59 -5.09
C LYS A 27 -9.63 13.41 -6.24
N GLU A 28 -9.42 12.76 -7.37
CA GLU A 28 -8.97 13.37 -8.62
C GLU A 28 -10.06 13.23 -9.69
N VAL A 29 -9.82 13.79 -10.89
CA VAL A 29 -10.80 13.80 -11.99
C VAL A 29 -11.26 12.40 -12.38
N ALA A 30 -10.33 11.43 -12.45
CA ALA A 30 -10.61 10.07 -12.92
C ALA A 30 -11.08 9.11 -11.81
N GLY A 31 -10.92 9.48 -10.53
CA GLY A 31 -11.13 8.59 -9.39
C GLY A 31 -10.24 8.96 -8.21
N PHE A 32 -10.02 8.02 -7.30
CA PHE A 32 -9.18 8.22 -6.14
C PHE A 32 -7.77 7.68 -6.37
N ASN A 33 -6.76 8.39 -5.85
CA ASN A 33 -5.38 7.95 -5.86
C ASN A 33 -4.69 8.30 -4.55
N PHE A 34 -3.71 7.50 -4.14
CA PHE A 34 -2.82 7.87 -3.07
C PHE A 34 -1.89 9.00 -3.51
N ARG A 35 -1.82 10.06 -2.70
CA ARG A 35 -0.94 11.21 -2.87
C ARG A 35 -0.30 11.61 -1.55
N GLU A 36 0.92 12.08 -1.62
CA GLU A 36 1.46 12.91 -0.55
C GLU A 36 0.65 14.21 -0.50
N ILE A 37 0.04 14.50 0.65
CA ILE A 37 -0.82 15.67 0.81
C ILE A 37 -0.08 16.80 1.52
N SER A 38 -0.41 18.03 1.14
CA SER A 38 0.09 19.25 1.79
C SER A 38 -1.01 20.03 2.52
N ASP A 39 -2.27 19.64 2.33
CA ASP A 39 -3.43 20.14 3.06
C ASP A 39 -4.21 18.95 3.62
N ALA A 40 -4.39 18.94 4.94
CA ALA A 40 -5.14 17.92 5.68
C ALA A 40 -6.58 17.74 5.18
N LYS A 41 -7.17 18.76 4.54
CA LYS A 41 -8.52 18.68 3.95
C LYS A 41 -8.58 17.86 2.66
N GLN A 42 -7.44 17.48 2.09
CA GLN A 42 -7.38 16.65 0.88
C GLN A 42 -7.69 15.18 1.16
N VAL A 43 -7.59 14.74 2.42
CA VAL A 43 -7.91 13.36 2.80
C VAL A 43 -9.39 13.11 2.59
N ASP A 44 -9.72 12.09 1.80
CA ASP A 44 -11.09 11.63 1.63
C ASP A 44 -11.17 10.11 1.77
N LEU A 45 -11.74 9.65 2.89
CA LEU A 45 -11.99 8.24 3.17
C LEU A 45 -13.34 7.75 2.62
N ASN A 46 -14.10 8.58 1.88
CA ASN A 46 -15.33 8.17 1.20
C ASN A 46 -15.04 7.67 -0.24
N PHE A 47 -14.18 6.67 -0.35
CA PHE A 47 -13.84 6.02 -1.61
C PHE A 47 -14.06 4.52 -1.49
N TYR A 48 -14.30 3.85 -2.61
CA TYR A 48 -14.33 2.38 -2.63
C TYR A 48 -12.91 1.82 -2.67
N ASN A 49 -12.19 2.09 -3.76
CA ASN A 49 -10.78 1.75 -3.93
C ASN A 49 -10.07 2.84 -4.78
N THR A 50 -8.74 2.82 -4.83
CA THR A 50 -7.94 3.72 -5.67
C THR A 50 -7.66 3.12 -7.03
N LEU A 51 -7.36 3.97 -8.02
CA LEU A 51 -6.99 3.52 -9.37
C LEU A 51 -5.60 2.88 -9.40
N MET A 52 -4.67 3.46 -8.64
CA MET A 52 -3.32 2.96 -8.47
C MET A 52 -3.15 2.34 -7.08
N SER A 53 -2.34 1.28 -7.00
CA SER A 53 -1.96 0.70 -5.72
C SER A 53 -1.18 1.70 -4.85
N PRO A 54 -1.35 1.67 -3.51
CA PRO A 54 -0.53 2.42 -2.56
C PRO A 54 0.95 1.99 -2.52
N LYS A 55 1.34 0.95 -3.27
CA LYS A 55 2.72 0.45 -3.36
C LYS A 55 3.75 1.54 -3.67
N SER A 56 3.38 2.62 -4.38
CA SER A 56 4.27 3.75 -4.66
C SER A 56 4.89 4.40 -3.40
N ALA A 57 4.29 4.22 -2.22
CA ALA A 57 4.88 4.64 -0.94
C ALA A 57 6.17 3.87 -0.59
N PHE A 58 6.34 2.66 -1.13
CA PHE A 58 7.48 1.77 -0.88
C PHE A 58 8.35 1.55 -2.12
N PHE A 59 7.72 1.59 -3.30
CA PHE A 59 8.34 1.29 -4.58
C PHE A 59 7.90 2.33 -5.62
N PRO A 60 8.57 3.49 -5.68
CA PRO A 60 8.22 4.57 -6.60
C PRO A 60 8.42 4.12 -8.05
N HIS A 61 7.77 4.82 -8.99
CA HIS A 61 7.87 4.47 -10.42
C HIS A 61 9.28 4.68 -10.98
N THR A 62 10.02 5.64 -10.43
CA THR A 62 11.40 5.97 -10.79
C THR A 62 12.14 6.38 -9.53
N GLU A 63 13.41 6.00 -9.44
CA GLU A 63 14.28 6.35 -8.32
C GLU A 63 15.70 6.59 -8.83
N ASP A 64 16.26 7.76 -8.49
CA ASP A 64 17.68 8.03 -8.72
C ASP A 64 18.51 7.20 -7.75
N PHE A 65 19.44 6.38 -8.26
CA PHE A 65 20.38 5.62 -7.41
C PHE A 65 21.73 6.30 -7.29
N VAL A 66 22.23 6.86 -8.40
CA VAL A 66 23.57 7.45 -8.52
C VAL A 66 23.48 8.69 -9.38
N ARG A 67 24.17 9.76 -8.97
CA ARG A 67 24.38 10.97 -9.77
C ARG A 67 25.84 11.07 -10.17
N TYR A 68 26.09 11.42 -11.43
CA TYR A 68 27.45 11.47 -11.98
C TYR A 68 27.61 12.58 -13.02
N ASP A 69 28.86 12.94 -13.32
CA ASP A 69 29.20 13.86 -14.41
C ASP A 69 30.20 13.17 -15.33
N LYS A 70 29.85 13.04 -16.61
CA LYS A 70 30.68 12.43 -17.66
C LYS A 70 32.01 13.16 -17.87
N ASN A 71 32.14 14.40 -17.40
CA ASN A 71 33.39 15.17 -17.44
C ASN A 71 34.28 14.94 -16.20
N LYS A 72 33.84 14.13 -15.24
CA LYS A 72 34.55 13.81 -14.00
C LYS A 72 34.94 12.34 -13.94
N PHE A 73 35.75 11.97 -12.95
CA PHE A 73 36.12 10.58 -12.75
C PHE A 73 34.94 9.80 -12.17
N VAL A 74 34.86 8.51 -12.45
CA VAL A 74 33.82 7.63 -11.89
C VAL A 74 33.79 7.65 -10.35
N LEU A 75 34.94 7.90 -9.71
CA LEU A 75 35.06 8.02 -8.26
C LEU A 75 34.37 9.27 -7.68
N ASP A 76 34.03 10.24 -8.52
CA ASP A 76 33.29 11.44 -8.13
C ASP A 76 31.76 11.22 -8.16
N ALA A 77 31.29 10.06 -8.65
CA ALA A 77 29.88 9.71 -8.65
C ALA A 77 29.36 9.56 -7.22
N GLN A 78 28.12 10.01 -6.98
CA GLN A 78 27.51 10.04 -5.66
C GLN A 78 26.27 9.17 -5.63
N CYS A 79 26.20 8.24 -4.68
CA CYS A 79 24.95 7.54 -4.39
C CYS A 79 23.92 8.56 -3.86
N VAL A 80 22.68 8.41 -4.30
CA VAL A 80 21.57 9.20 -3.79
C VAL A 80 21.12 8.62 -2.46
N GLU A 81 21.27 9.40 -1.39
CA GLU A 81 20.85 8.97 -0.06
C GLU A 81 19.33 9.05 0.12
N LEU A 82 18.75 7.98 0.68
CA LEU A 82 17.38 7.96 1.15
C LEU A 82 17.23 8.75 2.45
N ASN A 83 16.77 10.00 2.32
CA ASN A 83 16.41 10.86 3.45
C ASN A 83 14.91 10.74 3.76
N LEU A 84 14.54 9.66 4.44
CA LEU A 84 13.15 9.38 4.80
C LEU A 84 12.76 10.08 6.11
N LYS A 85 11.66 10.83 6.05
CA LYS A 85 10.91 11.23 7.25
C LYS A 85 9.96 10.09 7.65
N PRO A 86 9.41 10.07 8.88
CA PRO A 86 8.29 9.19 9.18
C PRO A 86 7.19 9.37 8.14
N VAL A 87 6.66 8.28 7.60
CA VAL A 87 5.57 8.28 6.64
C VAL A 87 4.34 7.67 7.29
N PHE A 88 3.17 8.24 7.04
CA PHE A 88 1.88 7.71 7.44
C PHE A 88 1.10 7.42 6.17
N LEU A 89 0.81 6.14 5.90
CA LEU A 89 0.08 5.71 4.71
C LEU A 89 -1.36 5.40 5.11
N PHE A 90 -2.28 6.27 4.71
CA PHE A 90 -3.63 6.36 5.27
C PHE A 90 -4.69 5.75 4.36
N GLY A 91 -5.54 4.85 4.85
CA GLY A 91 -6.67 4.33 4.07
C GLY A 91 -6.35 3.13 3.19
N VAL A 92 -5.37 2.29 3.57
CA VAL A 92 -4.97 1.13 2.77
C VAL A 92 -6.02 0.03 2.83
N ARG A 93 -6.50 -0.48 1.69
CA ARG A 93 -7.45 -1.62 1.70
C ARG A 93 -6.78 -2.91 2.17
N PRO A 94 -7.50 -3.86 2.78
CA PRO A 94 -6.91 -5.11 3.27
C PRO A 94 -6.13 -5.88 2.19
N CYS A 95 -6.63 -5.90 0.95
CA CYS A 95 -5.95 -6.55 -0.16
C CYS A 95 -4.63 -5.86 -0.58
N ASP A 96 -4.54 -4.53 -0.46
CA ASP A 96 -3.30 -3.79 -0.66
C ASP A 96 -2.33 -3.99 0.51
N ALA A 97 -2.82 -4.00 1.75
CA ALA A 97 -1.98 -4.26 2.93
C ALA A 97 -1.31 -5.63 2.83
N LYS A 98 -2.06 -6.65 2.41
CA LYS A 98 -1.52 -8.00 2.17
C LYS A 98 -0.48 -8.04 1.04
N SER A 99 -0.60 -7.16 0.05
CA SER A 99 0.34 -7.12 -1.07
C SER A 99 1.75 -6.75 -0.63
N PHE A 100 1.89 -5.90 0.40
CA PHE A 100 3.20 -5.52 0.92
C PHE A 100 3.93 -6.71 1.54
N GLU A 101 3.24 -7.61 2.22
CA GLU A 101 3.84 -8.84 2.77
C GLU A 101 4.33 -9.77 1.65
N ILE A 102 3.59 -9.85 0.54
CA ILE A 102 4.03 -10.60 -0.64
C ILE A 102 5.30 -9.97 -1.22
N MET A 103 5.36 -8.64 -1.29
CA MET A 103 6.56 -7.93 -1.74
C MET A 103 7.74 -8.08 -0.77
N ASP A 104 7.49 -8.13 0.54
CA ASP A 104 8.53 -8.35 1.56
C ASP A 104 9.29 -9.68 1.31
N ILE A 105 8.63 -10.71 0.76
CA ILE A 105 9.29 -11.96 0.36
C ILE A 105 10.40 -11.67 -0.67
N HIS A 106 10.09 -10.92 -1.72
CA HIS A 106 11.04 -10.66 -2.81
C HIS A 106 12.16 -9.71 -2.37
N PHE A 107 11.82 -8.63 -1.68
CA PHE A 107 12.78 -7.58 -1.33
C PHE A 107 13.55 -7.85 -0.04
N SER A 108 13.10 -8.76 0.83
CA SER A 108 13.75 -9.02 2.12
C SER A 108 13.89 -10.51 2.46
N GLY A 109 13.08 -11.40 1.86
CA GLY A 109 13.00 -12.81 2.23
C GLY A 109 13.85 -13.78 1.40
N THR A 110 14.43 -13.36 0.27
CA THR A 110 15.14 -14.25 -0.68
C THR A 110 16.66 -14.35 -0.48
N GLY A 111 17.20 -13.74 0.58
CA GLY A 111 18.61 -13.87 1.00
C GLY A 111 19.44 -12.59 0.87
N ALA A 112 19.01 -11.64 0.02
CA ALA A 112 19.51 -10.27 0.02
C ALA A 112 18.38 -9.32 0.45
N VAL A 113 18.73 -8.36 1.31
CA VAL A 113 17.78 -7.34 1.77
C VAL A 113 17.98 -6.10 0.92
N ASP A 114 16.94 -5.70 0.20
CA ASP A 114 16.91 -4.44 -0.51
C ASP A 114 16.87 -3.28 0.51
N PRO A 115 17.89 -2.40 0.51
CA PRO A 115 18.00 -1.36 1.51
C PRO A 115 16.95 -0.25 1.33
N TYR A 116 16.43 -0.06 0.12
CA TYR A 116 15.45 1.00 -0.17
C TYR A 116 14.06 0.58 0.31
N TRP A 117 13.64 -0.62 -0.08
CA TRP A 117 12.41 -1.23 0.38
C TRP A 117 12.36 -1.29 1.91
N LYS A 118 13.39 -1.88 2.54
CA LYS A 118 13.43 -2.05 3.99
C LYS A 118 13.32 -0.71 4.73
N LYS A 119 14.12 0.30 4.34
CA LYS A 119 14.09 1.62 4.98
C LYS A 119 12.71 2.29 4.86
N ARG A 120 12.03 2.16 3.71
CA ARG A 120 10.67 2.70 3.53
C ARG A 120 9.64 1.94 4.36
N ARG A 121 9.70 0.60 4.39
CA ARG A 121 8.83 -0.22 5.25
C ARG A 121 8.97 0.16 6.72
N GLU A 122 10.21 0.32 7.21
CA GLU A 122 10.50 0.73 8.58
C GLU A 122 10.01 2.16 8.90
N ALA A 123 10.20 3.11 7.99
CA ALA A 123 9.80 4.50 8.15
C ALA A 123 8.28 4.73 8.06
N THR A 124 7.54 3.81 7.45
CA THR A 124 6.10 4.00 7.13
C THR A 124 5.20 3.30 8.13
N THR A 125 4.25 4.02 8.70
CA THR A 125 3.15 3.44 9.48
C THR A 125 1.95 3.23 8.57
N ILE A 126 1.43 2.01 8.49
CA ILE A 126 0.27 1.68 7.64
C ILE A 126 -1.02 1.80 8.45
N PHE A 127 -1.94 2.63 7.96
CA PHE A 127 -3.32 2.67 8.42
C PHE A 127 -4.20 1.92 7.43
N GLY A 128 -4.51 0.67 7.73
CA GLY A 128 -5.48 -0.11 6.97
C GLY A 128 -6.90 0.42 7.16
N TYR A 129 -7.78 0.17 6.20
CA TYR A 129 -9.16 0.66 6.20
C TYR A 129 -10.11 -0.36 5.60
N ALA A 130 -11.02 -0.87 6.42
CA ALA A 130 -11.99 -1.88 6.03
C ALA A 130 -12.86 -1.42 4.86
N PHE A 131 -13.17 -2.35 3.96
CA PHE A 131 -14.38 -2.24 3.15
C PHE A 131 -15.60 -2.32 4.07
N ASP A 132 -16.71 -1.69 3.69
CA ASP A 132 -17.96 -1.82 4.44
C ASP A 132 -18.68 -3.11 4.03
N PRO A 133 -18.74 -4.15 4.90
CA PRO A 133 -19.37 -5.43 4.57
C PRO A 133 -20.90 -5.32 4.42
N ASN A 134 -21.51 -4.17 4.74
CA ASN A 134 -22.92 -3.91 4.53
C ASN A 134 -23.21 -3.32 3.14
N THR A 135 -22.18 -2.98 2.37
CA THR A 135 -22.31 -2.51 0.99
C THR A 135 -21.93 -3.63 0.01
N PRO A 136 -22.60 -3.76 -1.14
CA PRO A 136 -22.22 -4.74 -2.14
C PRO A 136 -20.78 -4.51 -2.63
N ALA A 137 -20.04 -5.61 -2.83
CA ALA A 137 -18.72 -5.57 -3.44
C ALA A 137 -18.80 -5.06 -4.88
N ASP A 138 -17.73 -4.43 -5.36
CA ASP A 138 -17.53 -4.21 -6.79
C ASP A 138 -17.43 -5.57 -7.53
N GLY A 139 -17.99 -5.65 -8.73
CA GLY A 139 -18.00 -6.90 -9.51
C GLY A 139 -16.62 -7.39 -9.95
N ALA A 140 -15.61 -6.52 -9.91
CA ALA A 140 -14.22 -6.85 -10.19
C ALA A 140 -13.49 -7.45 -8.98
N ASP A 141 -14.01 -7.32 -7.76
CA ASP A 141 -13.30 -7.74 -6.56
C ASP A 141 -13.25 -9.25 -6.41
N PHE A 142 -12.06 -9.77 -6.08
CA PHE A 142 -11.82 -11.20 -5.89
C PHE A 142 -10.96 -11.54 -4.66
N TYR A 143 -10.80 -10.61 -3.72
CA TYR A 143 -9.91 -10.78 -2.57
C TYR A 143 -10.25 -12.01 -1.70
N SER A 144 -11.52 -12.44 -1.67
CA SER A 144 -11.92 -13.69 -0.99
C SER A 144 -11.33 -14.96 -1.63
N THR A 145 -11.01 -14.93 -2.92
CA THR A 145 -10.27 -16.02 -3.61
C THR A 145 -8.89 -16.22 -3.01
N LEU A 146 -8.29 -15.13 -2.49
CA LEU A 146 -6.97 -15.12 -1.87
C LEU A 146 -7.04 -15.25 -0.34
N ASN A 147 -8.20 -15.66 0.19
CA ASN A 147 -8.46 -15.79 1.62
C ASN A 147 -8.24 -14.48 2.41
N ILE A 148 -8.52 -13.34 1.77
CA ILE A 148 -8.51 -12.02 2.40
C ILE A 148 -9.98 -11.64 2.67
N GLY A 149 -10.30 -11.20 3.88
CA GLY A 149 -11.59 -10.67 4.28
C GLY A 149 -11.71 -9.16 4.07
N ALA A 150 -12.95 -8.68 3.99
CA ALA A 150 -13.27 -7.28 3.71
C ALA A 150 -12.77 -6.30 4.79
N ALA A 151 -12.52 -6.79 6.00
CA ALA A 151 -12.16 -6.01 7.17
C ALA A 151 -10.93 -6.58 7.89
N ASP A 152 -10.02 -7.25 7.17
CA ASP A 152 -8.85 -7.90 7.78
C ASP A 152 -7.82 -6.87 8.24
N PRO A 153 -7.40 -6.90 9.53
CA PRO A 153 -6.42 -5.97 10.07
C PRO A 153 -4.96 -6.35 9.75
N GLU A 154 -4.72 -7.56 9.23
CA GLU A 154 -3.38 -8.06 8.92
C GLU A 154 -2.64 -7.14 7.92
N GLY A 155 -1.32 -7.03 8.05
CA GLY A 155 -0.48 -6.13 7.24
C GLY A 155 -0.54 -4.65 7.61
N SER A 156 -1.40 -4.25 8.55
CA SER A 156 -1.52 -2.86 9.04
C SER A 156 -0.80 -2.65 10.37
N ASP A 157 -0.38 -1.41 10.66
CA ASP A 157 0.06 -1.01 12.01
C ASP A 157 -1.13 -0.53 12.85
N ILE A 158 -2.04 0.18 12.20
CA ILE A 158 -3.31 0.65 12.74
C ILE A 158 -4.39 0.25 11.74
N PHE A 159 -5.50 -0.30 12.20
CA PHE A 159 -6.62 -0.66 11.33
C PHE A 159 -7.84 0.20 11.64
N MET A 160 -8.45 0.73 10.59
CA MET A 160 -9.56 1.68 10.68
C MET A 160 -10.86 1.07 10.18
N MET A 161 -11.96 1.39 10.87
CA MET A 161 -13.31 1.00 10.46
C MET A 161 -14.27 2.16 10.67
N LYS A 162 -15.17 2.38 9.71
CA LYS A 162 -16.24 3.36 9.86
C LYS A 162 -17.43 2.73 10.59
N LYS A 163 -17.96 3.41 11.61
CA LYS A 163 -19.17 3.03 12.36
C LYS A 163 -20.11 4.24 12.39
N GLY A 164 -21.04 4.31 11.44
CA GLY A 164 -21.87 5.52 11.27
C GLY A 164 -21.01 6.74 10.97
N ASP A 165 -21.08 7.77 11.82
CA ASP A 165 -20.28 8.99 11.73
C ASP A 165 -18.97 8.92 12.53
N GLU A 166 -18.64 7.77 13.12
CA GLU A 166 -17.38 7.55 13.84
C GLU A 166 -16.38 6.78 12.98
N LEU A 167 -15.10 7.04 13.20
CA LEU A 167 -13.97 6.26 12.69
C LEU A 167 -13.27 5.61 13.89
N LEU A 168 -13.30 4.27 13.94
CA LEU A 168 -12.60 3.47 14.92
C LEU A 168 -11.16 3.24 14.44
N LEU A 169 -10.19 3.28 15.34
CA LEU A 169 -8.77 3.02 15.09
C LEU A 169 -8.25 2.01 16.11
N GLN A 170 -7.85 0.84 15.62
CA GLN A 170 -7.28 -0.23 16.43
C GLN A 170 -5.79 -0.36 16.14
N ALA A 171 -4.95 -0.34 17.17
CA ALA A 171 -3.54 -0.71 17.00
C ALA A 171 -3.44 -2.21 16.74
N VAL A 172 -2.67 -2.58 15.72
CA VAL A 172 -2.38 -3.97 15.33
C VAL A 172 -0.95 -4.32 15.72
N THR A 173 -0.03 -3.35 15.64
CA THR A 173 1.39 -3.51 16.00
C THR A 173 1.79 -2.59 17.16
N PRO A 174 2.92 -2.85 17.85
CA PRO A 174 3.47 -1.94 18.87
C PRO A 174 3.78 -0.53 18.32
N LYS A 175 4.14 -0.44 17.04
CA LYS A 175 4.35 0.83 16.33
C LYS A 175 3.04 1.61 16.25
N GLY A 176 1.95 0.94 15.88
CA GLY A 176 0.61 1.52 15.88
C GLY A 176 0.14 1.96 17.27
N GLU A 177 0.39 1.15 18.30
CA GLU A 177 0.02 1.48 19.69
C GLU A 177 0.74 2.75 20.19
N THR A 178 2.04 2.84 19.92
CA THR A 178 2.86 4.02 20.25
C THR A 178 2.33 5.27 19.54
N LEU A 179 2.01 5.16 18.25
CA LEU A 179 1.49 6.29 17.48
C LEU A 179 0.11 6.73 18.00
N LEU A 180 -0.85 5.81 18.16
CA LEU A 180 -2.20 6.12 18.65
C LEU A 180 -2.18 6.79 20.02
N SER A 181 -1.30 6.36 20.92
CA SER A 181 -1.13 6.97 22.24
C SER A 181 -0.61 8.41 22.19
N SER A 182 0.05 8.79 21.09
CA SER A 182 0.62 10.13 20.89
C SER A 182 -0.30 11.12 20.16
N LEU A 183 -1.50 10.67 19.75
CA LEU A 183 -2.48 11.47 19.02
C LEU A 183 -3.56 11.99 19.98
N SER A 184 -3.63 13.31 20.14
CA SER A 184 -4.51 13.95 21.11
C SER A 184 -5.93 14.20 20.60
N SER A 185 -6.16 14.12 19.29
CA SER A 185 -7.47 14.27 18.68
C SER A 185 -8.38 13.04 18.86
N LEU A 186 -7.85 11.94 19.41
CA LEU A 186 -8.56 10.69 19.54
C LEU A 186 -9.06 10.46 20.97
N VAL A 187 -10.26 9.92 21.09
CA VAL A 187 -10.85 9.49 22.37
C VAL A 187 -10.82 7.97 22.50
N ASP A 188 -10.95 7.47 23.74
CA ASP A 188 -11.05 6.02 23.96
C ASP A 188 -12.35 5.46 23.39
N ALA A 189 -12.24 4.29 22.74
CA ALA A 189 -13.40 3.58 22.23
C ALA A 189 -14.14 2.87 23.37
N SER A 190 -15.45 2.69 23.23
CA SER A 190 -16.29 1.96 24.19
C SER A 190 -16.21 0.44 23.98
N LYS A 191 -16.77 -0.33 24.92
CA LYS A 191 -16.92 -1.79 24.75
C LYS A 191 -17.82 -2.18 23.58
N ASP A 192 -18.80 -1.34 23.25
CA ASP A 192 -19.66 -1.54 22.07
C ASP A 192 -18.92 -1.23 20.76
N ASP A 193 -17.89 -0.40 20.80
CA ASP A 193 -17.02 -0.13 19.65
C ASP A 193 -16.07 -1.31 19.41
N GLU A 194 -15.48 -1.85 20.47
CA GLU A 194 -14.66 -3.08 20.41
C GLU A 194 -15.49 -4.26 19.87
N LYS A 195 -16.70 -4.46 20.38
CA LYS A 195 -17.59 -5.52 19.88
C LYS A 195 -17.94 -5.32 18.41
N TYR A 196 -18.28 -4.11 18.00
CA TYR A 196 -18.59 -3.81 16.59
C TYR A 196 -17.40 -4.12 15.67
N PHE A 197 -16.19 -3.77 16.11
CA PHE A 197 -14.96 -4.06 15.37
C PHE A 197 -14.76 -5.56 15.16
N ASP A 198 -14.88 -6.37 16.23
CA ASP A 198 -14.73 -7.82 16.16
C ASP A 198 -15.81 -8.48 15.29
N ASP A 199 -17.08 -8.06 15.45
CA ASP A 199 -18.19 -8.53 14.63
C ASP A 199 -17.97 -8.20 13.14
N THR A 200 -17.40 -7.02 12.83
CA THR A 200 -17.12 -6.56 11.48
C THR A 200 -16.00 -7.38 10.82
N ILE A 201 -14.95 -7.76 11.56
CA ILE A 201 -13.91 -8.69 11.08
C ILE A 201 -14.54 -10.03 10.72
N ALA A 202 -15.34 -10.61 11.62
CA ALA A 202 -16.00 -11.89 11.39
C ALA A 202 -16.94 -11.86 10.18
N ALA A 203 -17.71 -10.77 10.03
CA ALA A 203 -18.57 -10.54 8.87
C ALA A 203 -17.74 -10.37 7.59
N GLY A 204 -16.59 -9.69 7.67
CA GLY A 204 -15.69 -9.44 6.55
C GLY A 204 -15.12 -10.71 5.92
N HIS A 205 -14.84 -11.75 6.71
CA HIS A 205 -14.44 -13.07 6.19
C HIS A 205 -15.60 -13.84 5.54
N SER A 206 -16.84 -13.58 5.96
CA SER A 206 -18.04 -14.19 5.37
C SER A 206 -18.55 -13.42 4.15
N PHE A 207 -18.02 -12.22 3.91
CA PHE A 207 -18.41 -11.33 2.83
C PHE A 207 -17.97 -11.90 1.47
N LYS A 208 -18.90 -11.95 0.52
CA LYS A 208 -18.69 -12.62 -0.77
C LYS A 208 -18.25 -11.62 -1.82
N THR A 209 -17.13 -11.89 -2.46
CA THR A 209 -16.72 -11.24 -3.70
C THR A 209 -16.82 -12.21 -4.86
N ARG A 210 -16.35 -11.82 -6.05
CA ARG A 210 -16.07 -12.79 -7.11
C ARG A 210 -15.13 -13.85 -6.56
N PHE A 211 -15.43 -15.10 -6.88
CA PHE A 211 -14.68 -16.24 -6.39
C PHE A 211 -14.32 -17.17 -7.55
N THR A 212 -13.12 -17.72 -7.51
CA THR A 212 -12.71 -18.82 -8.38
C THR A 212 -11.91 -19.82 -7.56
N CYS A 213 -12.08 -21.11 -7.86
CA CYS A 213 -11.25 -22.14 -7.25
C CYS A 213 -9.83 -22.00 -7.80
N VAL A 214 -8.87 -21.69 -6.92
CA VAL A 214 -7.45 -21.64 -7.25
C VAL A 214 -6.74 -22.77 -6.53
N ASP A 215 -5.95 -23.55 -7.28
CA ASP A 215 -5.02 -24.52 -6.71
C ASP A 215 -3.61 -23.95 -6.87
N GLU A 216 -3.07 -23.41 -5.78
CA GLU A 216 -1.78 -22.74 -5.74
C GLU A 216 -0.64 -23.61 -6.27
N LYS A 217 -0.66 -24.92 -5.98
CA LYS A 217 0.40 -25.86 -6.37
C LYS A 217 0.32 -26.16 -7.86
N VAL A 218 -0.88 -26.35 -8.38
CA VAL A 218 -1.10 -26.57 -9.80
C VAL A 218 -0.73 -25.31 -10.60
N ILE A 219 -1.11 -24.13 -10.11
CA ILE A 219 -0.78 -22.85 -10.77
C ILE A 219 0.74 -22.65 -10.77
N ALA A 220 1.40 -22.78 -9.61
CA ALA A 220 2.85 -22.64 -9.50
C ALA A 220 3.58 -23.61 -10.43
N LYS A 221 3.19 -24.89 -10.43
CA LYS A 221 3.81 -25.90 -11.31
C LYS A 221 3.63 -25.55 -12.79
N LYS A 222 2.44 -25.11 -13.19
CA LYS A 222 2.18 -24.68 -14.56
C LYS A 222 3.02 -23.48 -14.97
N LEU A 223 3.20 -22.50 -14.07
CA LEU A 223 4.05 -21.33 -14.32
C LEU A 223 5.52 -21.74 -14.51
N GLU A 224 6.03 -22.65 -13.68
CA GLU A 224 7.37 -23.23 -13.85
C GLU A 224 7.51 -23.95 -15.20
N ASP A 225 6.54 -24.79 -15.56
CA ASP A 225 6.60 -25.62 -16.78
C ASP A 225 6.54 -24.79 -18.07
N ILE A 226 5.93 -23.59 -18.03
CA ILE A 226 5.92 -22.67 -19.17
C ILE A 226 7.10 -21.70 -19.18
N PHE A 227 7.87 -21.59 -18.09
CA PHE A 227 8.93 -20.58 -17.98
C PHE A 227 9.97 -20.70 -19.12
N LEU A 228 10.32 -21.91 -19.53
CA LEU A 228 11.30 -22.17 -20.59
C LEU A 228 10.70 -22.21 -22.01
N LYS A 229 9.41 -21.87 -22.18
CA LYS A 229 8.74 -21.90 -23.50
C LYS A 229 8.89 -20.56 -24.20
N THR A 230 10.04 -20.32 -24.83
CA THR A 230 10.36 -19.05 -25.52
C THR A 230 9.28 -18.60 -26.50
N GLU A 231 8.79 -19.50 -27.38
CA GLU A 231 7.75 -19.16 -28.36
C GLU A 231 6.44 -18.65 -27.73
N PHE A 232 6.11 -19.15 -26.54
CA PHE A 232 4.95 -18.67 -25.79
C PHE A 232 5.20 -17.25 -25.28
N TRP A 233 6.35 -16.99 -24.66
CA TRP A 233 6.67 -15.68 -24.10
C TRP A 233 6.88 -14.61 -25.16
N GLU A 234 7.54 -14.92 -26.28
CA GLU A 234 7.67 -14.01 -27.43
C GLU A 234 6.29 -13.53 -27.88
N LYS A 235 5.39 -14.47 -28.17
CA LYS A 235 4.01 -14.16 -28.58
C LYS A 235 3.25 -13.30 -27.57
N ILE A 236 3.42 -13.56 -26.26
CA ILE A 236 2.74 -12.77 -25.21
C ILE A 236 3.36 -11.36 -25.10
N SER A 237 4.68 -11.25 -25.29
CA SER A 237 5.41 -9.99 -25.17
C SER A 237 5.30 -9.09 -26.40
N ASP A 238 4.93 -9.61 -27.57
CA ASP A 238 4.84 -8.85 -28.84
C ASP A 238 3.90 -7.63 -28.76
N ALA A 239 2.87 -7.68 -27.91
CA ALA A 239 1.93 -6.57 -27.70
C ALA A 239 2.39 -5.56 -26.63
N CYS A 240 3.50 -5.85 -25.93
CA CYS A 240 3.99 -5.02 -24.84
C CYS A 240 4.58 -3.70 -25.38
N LEU A 241 4.13 -2.59 -24.80
CA LEU A 241 4.66 -1.25 -25.10
C LEU A 241 5.78 -0.82 -24.14
N SER A 242 6.17 -1.69 -23.20
CA SER A 242 7.15 -1.40 -22.14
C SER A 242 6.83 -0.11 -21.34
N CYS A 243 5.54 0.21 -21.17
CA CYS A 243 5.10 1.45 -20.53
C CYS A 243 5.05 1.40 -18.99
N GLY A 244 5.23 0.22 -18.38
CA GLY A 244 5.19 0.04 -16.92
C GLY A 244 3.79 0.09 -16.30
N ALA A 245 2.72 0.32 -17.05
CA ALA A 245 1.38 0.47 -16.48
C ALA A 245 0.95 -0.73 -15.62
N CYS A 246 1.23 -1.96 -16.08
CA CYS A 246 0.91 -3.17 -15.32
C CYS A 246 1.72 -3.28 -14.02
N THR A 247 2.98 -2.83 -14.01
CA THR A 247 3.82 -2.87 -12.81
C THR A 247 3.38 -1.83 -11.80
N PHE A 248 2.92 -0.66 -12.24
CA PHE A 248 2.46 0.40 -11.34
C PHE A 248 1.09 0.10 -10.72
N VAL A 249 0.15 -0.46 -11.51
CA VAL A 249 -1.20 -0.78 -11.04
C VAL A 249 -1.20 -2.02 -10.15
N CYS A 250 -0.46 -3.07 -10.52
CA CYS A 250 -0.47 -4.32 -9.77
C CYS A 250 0.25 -4.17 -8.42
N PRO A 251 -0.43 -4.44 -7.29
CA PRO A 251 0.11 -4.20 -5.95
C PRO A 251 1.21 -5.20 -5.54
N THR A 252 1.39 -6.28 -6.32
CA THR A 252 2.39 -7.34 -6.06
C THR A 252 3.48 -7.43 -7.13
N CYS A 253 3.37 -6.71 -8.25
CA CYS A 253 4.44 -6.68 -9.26
C CYS A 253 5.68 -5.95 -8.70
N TYR A 254 6.85 -6.52 -8.92
CA TYR A 254 8.13 -5.98 -8.46
C TYR A 254 9.15 -5.83 -9.60
N CYS A 255 8.73 -5.97 -10.86
CA CYS A 255 9.62 -5.79 -12.01
C CYS A 255 10.04 -4.32 -12.13
N PHE A 256 11.34 -4.09 -12.29
CA PHE A 256 11.95 -2.79 -12.62
C PHE A 256 13.15 -3.00 -13.54
N ASP A 257 13.64 -1.91 -14.09
CA ASP A 257 14.88 -1.86 -14.86
C ASP A 257 15.74 -0.70 -14.34
N ILE A 258 17.05 -0.76 -14.59
CA ILE A 258 18.00 0.28 -14.25
C ILE A 258 18.57 0.82 -15.55
N CYS A 259 18.40 2.13 -15.78
CA CYS A 259 18.90 2.79 -16.96
C CYS A 259 19.71 4.03 -16.59
N ASP A 260 20.72 4.32 -17.42
CA ASP A 260 21.49 5.55 -17.33
C ASP A 260 20.80 6.65 -18.13
N GLU A 261 20.25 7.65 -17.46
CA GLU A 261 19.75 8.86 -18.10
C GLU A 261 20.77 10.00 -18.01
N THR A 262 20.92 10.81 -19.07
CA THR A 262 21.81 11.98 -19.01
C THR A 262 21.21 13.22 -19.67
N LEU A 263 21.38 14.36 -19.01
CA LEU A 263 21.17 15.68 -19.57
C LEU A 263 22.55 16.34 -19.81
N PHE A 264 22.98 16.35 -21.07
CA PHE A 264 24.35 16.72 -21.46
C PHE A 264 25.40 15.84 -20.78
N SER A 265 26.26 16.40 -19.92
CA SER A 265 27.26 15.65 -19.18
C SER A 265 26.76 15.12 -17.83
N LYS A 266 25.59 15.56 -17.35
CA LYS A 266 25.07 15.20 -16.03
C LYS A 266 24.15 14.00 -16.14
N GLY A 267 24.43 12.95 -15.38
CA GLY A 267 23.56 11.82 -15.13
C GLY A 267 23.18 11.71 -13.66
#